data_AF-A0A2E7BQU5-F1
#
_entry.id   AF-A0A2E7BQU5-F1
#
_cell.length_a   1.000
_cell.length_b   1.000
_cell.length_c   1.000
_cell.angle_alpha   90.00
_cell.angle_beta   90.00
_cell.angle_gamma   90.00
#
_symmetry.space_group_name_H-M   'P 1'
#
loop_
_entity.id
_entity.type
_entity.pdbx_description
1 polymer ?
#
loop_
_entity_poly.entity_id
_entity_poly.type
_entity_poly.pdbx_seq_one_letter_code
_entity_poly.pdbx_strand_id
1 'polypeptide(L)'
;MGQRPGFTLIELTVAIAVVGLVVAAFATGLRGLDDAKSREAAGQVAAAIQTAFDQAALSGAVHRLSFEAGQPMLRLDQAEGSFSLPAVPLEVDSQGKAKEAEKAENEEEGYLKALHETARQELERLRAGPSWSPFDGELGEGVEFKAPVKILAFWTDDYEGMVKNGEGALYFFPRGETQDAIFWIGETEEDAISVRVDGLAARIQTRFELIKPEDP
;
A
#
# COMPACT_ATOMS: atom_id res chain seq x y z
N MET A 1 44.58 -52.76 -19.22
CA MET A 1 43.11 -52.71 -19.40
C MET A 1 42.51 -52.18 -18.11
N GLY A 2 42.06 -50.92 -18.10
CA GLY A 2 41.48 -50.30 -16.90
C GLY A 2 40.03 -50.75 -16.72
N GLN A 3 39.72 -51.40 -15.60
CA GLN A 3 38.34 -51.66 -15.19
C GLN A 3 37.68 -50.32 -14.86
N ARG A 4 36.58 -50.01 -15.55
CA ARG A 4 35.70 -48.92 -15.13
C ARG A 4 34.89 -49.43 -13.92
N PRO A 5 35.01 -48.82 -12.73
CA PRO A 5 34.14 -49.18 -11.62
C PRO A 5 32.70 -48.82 -11.97
N GLY A 6 31.79 -49.79 -11.84
CA GLY A 6 30.36 -49.58 -12.00
C GLY A 6 29.74 -49.11 -10.68
N PHE A 7 28.90 -48.09 -10.75
CA PHE A 7 28.13 -47.61 -9.60
C PHE A 7 27.16 -48.70 -9.11
N THR A 8 27.05 -48.84 -7.79
CA THR A 8 26.07 -49.76 -7.20
C THR A 8 24.70 -49.09 -7.09
N LEU A 9 23.61 -49.89 -7.14
CA LEU A 9 22.25 -49.37 -6.98
C LEU A 9 22.07 -48.63 -5.65
N ILE A 10 22.69 -49.13 -4.58
CA ILE A 10 22.60 -48.52 -3.25
C ILE A 10 23.29 -47.15 -3.21
N GLU A 11 24.43 -47.00 -3.88
CA GLU A 11 25.15 -45.73 -3.98
C GLU A 11 24.35 -44.69 -4.75
N LEU A 12 23.66 -45.10 -5.82
CA LEU A 12 22.74 -44.23 -6.56
C LEU A 12 21.56 -43.80 -5.68
N THR A 13 20.96 -44.71 -4.91
CA THR A 13 19.85 -44.38 -4.00
C THR A 13 20.28 -43.42 -2.90
N VAL A 14 21.45 -43.65 -2.28
CA VAL A 14 21.98 -42.74 -1.25
C VAL A 14 22.31 -41.37 -1.84
N ALA A 15 22.90 -41.31 -3.04
CA ALA A 15 23.20 -40.06 -3.71
C ALA A 15 21.92 -39.24 -3.97
N ILE A 16 20.85 -39.87 -4.48
CA ILE A 16 19.56 -39.20 -4.71
C ILE A 16 18.94 -38.74 -3.39
N ALA A 17 19.01 -39.55 -2.33
CA ALA A 17 18.49 -39.19 -1.01
C ALA A 17 19.21 -37.97 -0.42
N VAL A 18 20.54 -37.91 -0.51
CA VAL A 18 21.34 -36.77 -0.05
C VAL A 18 21.03 -35.52 -0.85
N VAL A 19 20.95 -35.62 -2.19
CA VAL A 19 20.58 -34.48 -3.04
C VAL A 19 19.18 -33.98 -2.69
N GLY A 20 18.21 -34.87 -2.50
CA GLY A 20 16.85 -34.50 -2.09
C GLY A 20 16.82 -33.76 -0.75
N LEU A 21 17.61 -34.20 0.22
CA LEU A 21 17.69 -33.58 1.54
C LEU A 21 18.34 -32.19 1.48
N VAL A 22 19.39 -32.03 0.67
CA VAL A 22 20.02 -30.72 0.42
C VAL A 22 19.04 -29.78 -0.25
N VAL A 23 18.33 -30.21 -1.30
CA VAL A 23 17.32 -29.39 -1.99
C VAL A 23 16.20 -28.95 -1.04
N ALA A 24 15.71 -29.85 -0.17
CA ALA A 24 14.70 -29.53 0.83
C ALA A 24 15.19 -28.48 1.86
N ALA A 25 16.44 -28.59 2.32
CA ALA A 25 17.05 -27.61 3.22
C ALA A 25 17.21 -26.24 2.55
N PHE A 26 17.59 -26.21 1.27
CA PHE A 26 17.67 -24.96 0.50
C PHE A 26 16.30 -24.31 0.29
N ALA A 27 15.27 -25.09 -0.08
CA ALA A 27 13.93 -24.57 -0.30
C ALA A 27 13.32 -23.95 0.97
N THR A 28 13.54 -24.57 2.13
CA THR A 28 13.06 -24.04 3.42
C THR A 28 13.82 -22.78 3.86
N GLY A 29 15.13 -22.70 3.58
CA GLY A 29 15.94 -21.52 3.88
C GLY A 29 15.56 -20.27 3.10
N LEU A 30 15.20 -20.41 1.82
CA LEU A 30 14.75 -19.29 0.98
C LEU A 30 13.43 -18.71 1.48
N ARG A 31 12.44 -19.56 1.79
CA ARG A 31 11.12 -19.13 2.29
C ARG A 31 11.19 -18.31 3.59
N GLY A 32 12.19 -18.57 4.44
CA GLY A 32 12.39 -17.83 5.69
C GLY A 32 12.97 -16.41 5.49
N LEU A 33 13.72 -16.17 4.41
CA LEU A 33 14.26 -14.84 4.10
C LEU A 33 13.19 -13.92 3.53
N ASP A 34 12.27 -14.46 2.74
CA ASP A 34 11.17 -13.69 2.13
C ASP A 34 10.19 -13.21 3.22
N ASP A 35 9.83 -14.07 4.18
CA ASP A 35 8.99 -13.70 5.33
C ASP A 35 9.64 -12.61 6.19
N ALA A 36 10.97 -12.63 6.38
CA ALA A 36 11.67 -11.61 7.15
C ALA A 36 11.62 -10.22 6.48
N LYS A 37 11.74 -10.16 5.14
CA LYS A 37 11.64 -8.91 4.39
C LYS A 37 10.21 -8.37 4.38
N SER A 38 9.21 -9.23 4.20
CA SER A 38 7.80 -8.84 4.27
C SER A 38 7.44 -8.27 5.64
N ARG A 39 7.98 -8.86 6.73
CA ARG A 39 7.84 -8.34 8.10
C ARG A 39 8.50 -6.98 8.29
N GLU A 40 9.71 -6.80 7.74
CA GLU A 40 10.41 -5.52 7.77
C GLU A 40 9.60 -4.43 7.06
N ALA A 41 9.10 -4.71 5.85
CA ALA A 41 8.29 -3.77 5.08
C ALA A 41 6.95 -3.45 5.77
N ALA A 42 6.26 -4.45 6.34
CA ALA A 42 5.05 -4.23 7.12
C ALA A 42 5.32 -3.33 8.34
N GLY A 43 6.48 -3.49 8.99
CA GLY A 43 6.95 -2.61 10.06
C GLY A 43 7.23 -1.18 9.58
N GLN A 44 7.82 -1.02 8.40
CA GLN A 44 8.04 0.30 7.77
C GLN A 44 6.71 0.99 7.45
N VAL A 45 5.73 0.26 6.91
CA VAL A 45 4.37 0.77 6.65
C VAL A 45 3.71 1.22 7.96
N ALA A 46 3.75 0.40 9.01
CA ALA A 46 3.22 0.77 10.31
C ALA A 46 3.91 2.02 10.90
N ALA A 47 5.23 2.10 10.82
CA ALA A 47 5.99 3.25 11.29
C ALA A 47 5.68 4.52 10.49
N ALA A 48 5.52 4.41 9.17
CA ALA A 48 5.13 5.52 8.31
C ALA A 48 3.73 6.05 8.65
N ILE A 49 2.76 5.16 8.89
CA ILE A 49 1.39 5.51 9.30
C ILE A 49 1.41 6.26 10.64
N GLN A 50 2.10 5.72 11.64
CA GLN A 50 2.22 6.37 12.94
C GLN A 50 2.89 7.75 12.81
N THR A 51 3.97 7.84 12.04
CA THR A 51 4.68 9.09 11.83
C THR A 51 3.80 10.12 11.12
N ALA A 52 3.08 9.73 10.07
CA ALA A 52 2.15 10.60 9.35
C ALA A 52 1.03 11.11 10.27
N PHE A 53 0.49 10.25 11.13
CA PHE A 53 -0.50 10.61 12.13
C PHE A 53 0.04 11.64 13.13
N ASP A 54 1.24 11.39 13.68
CA ASP A 54 1.90 12.30 14.61
C ASP A 54 2.22 13.64 13.94
N GLN A 55 2.69 13.62 12.69
CA GLN A 55 2.99 14.84 11.93
C GLN A 55 1.73 15.66 11.64
N ALA A 56 0.59 15.03 11.36
CA ALA A 56 -0.68 15.74 11.18
C ALA A 56 -1.10 16.45 12.47
N ALA A 57 -0.97 15.77 13.62
CA ALA A 57 -1.26 16.38 14.92
C ALA A 57 -0.29 17.52 15.27
N LEU A 58 1.01 17.36 14.98
CA LEU A 58 2.04 18.34 15.31
C LEU A 58 2.03 19.57 14.40
N SER A 59 1.89 19.39 13.09
CA SER A 59 1.93 20.50 12.14
C SER A 59 0.60 21.27 12.06
N GLY A 60 -0.50 20.65 12.49
CA GLY A 60 -1.84 21.20 12.32
C GLY A 60 -2.32 21.17 10.86
N ALA A 61 -1.56 20.53 9.96
CA ALA A 61 -1.89 20.38 8.55
C ALA A 61 -2.34 18.94 8.25
N VAL A 62 -3.12 18.78 7.18
CA VAL A 62 -3.45 17.45 6.67
C VAL A 62 -2.22 16.85 6.00
N HIS A 63 -1.97 15.57 6.23
CA HIS A 63 -0.96 14.80 5.50
C HIS A 63 -1.62 13.65 4.77
N ARG A 64 -0.95 13.13 3.75
CA ARG A 64 -1.33 11.86 3.11
C ARG A 64 -0.11 10.97 2.90
N LEU A 65 -0.29 9.68 3.11
CA LEU A 65 0.64 8.69 2.57
C LEU A 65 0.20 8.33 1.16
N SER A 66 0.97 8.74 0.15
CA SER A 66 0.78 8.34 -1.25
C SER A 66 1.54 7.05 -1.55
N PHE A 67 0.92 6.13 -2.27
CA PHE A 67 1.47 4.84 -2.64
C PHE A 67 0.79 4.29 -3.91
N GLU A 68 1.33 3.22 -4.48
CA GLU A 68 0.75 2.54 -5.65
C GLU A 68 0.78 1.03 -5.46
N ALA A 69 -0.33 0.35 -5.76
CA ALA A 69 -0.38 -1.10 -5.74
C ALA A 69 0.56 -1.68 -6.82
N GLY A 70 1.40 -2.62 -6.42
CA GLY A 70 2.45 -3.22 -7.23
C GLY A 70 3.82 -2.53 -7.06
N GLN A 71 3.90 -1.38 -6.38
CA GLN A 71 5.16 -0.67 -6.16
C GLN A 71 5.72 -0.93 -4.74
N PRO A 72 7.05 -0.91 -4.57
CA PRO A 72 7.70 -1.10 -3.27
C PRO A 72 7.92 0.23 -2.53
N MET A 73 7.07 1.23 -2.70
CA MET A 73 7.33 2.58 -2.19
C MET A 73 6.08 3.24 -1.61
N LEU A 74 6.28 4.01 -0.54
CA LEU A 74 5.34 4.98 -0.01
C LEU A 74 6.02 6.33 0.22
N ARG A 75 5.25 7.41 0.20
CA ARG A 75 5.75 8.76 0.46
C ARG A 75 4.72 9.57 1.26
N LEU A 76 5.19 10.43 2.14
CA LEU A 76 4.38 11.37 2.90
C LEU A 76 4.34 12.72 2.19
N ASP A 77 3.14 13.18 1.87
CA ASP A 77 2.89 14.53 1.37
C ASP A 77 2.11 15.33 2.43
N GLN A 78 2.34 16.64 2.46
CA GLN A 78 1.61 17.59 3.27
C GLN A 78 0.70 18.46 2.39
N ALA A 79 -0.50 18.76 2.90
CA ALA A 79 -1.42 19.68 2.27
C ALA A 79 -1.05 21.14 2.57
N GLU A 80 -1.03 21.96 1.54
CA GLU A 80 -1.03 23.41 1.63
C GLU A 80 -2.46 23.94 1.43
N GLY A 81 -2.98 24.63 2.45
CA GLY A 81 -4.35 25.18 2.44
C GLY A 81 -5.39 24.27 3.09
N SER A 82 -6.67 24.55 2.83
CA SER A 82 -7.78 23.78 3.40
C SER A 82 -8.09 22.53 2.57
N PHE A 83 -8.15 21.36 3.22
CA PHE A 83 -8.53 20.11 2.59
C PHE A 83 -9.93 19.66 3.02
N SER A 84 -10.68 19.10 2.08
CA SER A 84 -11.91 18.33 2.30
C SER A 84 -11.81 17.04 1.51
N LEU A 85 -12.21 15.91 2.12
CA LEU A 85 -12.34 14.65 1.41
C LEU A 85 -13.47 14.74 0.37
N PRO A 86 -13.36 14.04 -0.77
CA PRO A 86 -14.48 13.81 -1.67
C PRO A 86 -15.59 13.03 -0.94
N ALA A 87 -16.85 13.34 -1.23
CA ALA A 87 -18.00 12.85 -0.46
C ALA A 87 -18.51 11.45 -0.87
N VAL A 88 -17.88 10.81 -1.86
CA VAL A 88 -18.41 9.58 -2.47
C VAL A 88 -17.30 8.52 -2.54
N PRO A 89 -17.56 7.30 -2.05
CA PRO A 89 -16.66 6.16 -2.21
C PRO A 89 -16.34 5.90 -3.69
N LEU A 90 -15.10 5.56 -4.00
CA LEU A 90 -14.58 5.33 -5.32
C LEU A 90 -14.71 3.84 -5.70
N GLU A 91 -15.61 3.50 -6.62
CA GLU A 91 -15.55 2.21 -7.32
C GLU A 91 -14.35 2.18 -8.27
N VAL A 92 -13.38 1.27 -8.07
CA VAL A 92 -12.20 1.14 -8.93
C VAL A 92 -12.43 0.11 -10.03
N ASP A 93 -12.12 0.46 -11.29
CA ASP A 93 -12.16 -0.47 -12.41
C ASP A 93 -10.96 -1.45 -12.41
N SER A 94 -10.98 -2.41 -13.34
CA SER A 94 -9.90 -3.39 -13.50
C SER A 94 -8.52 -2.79 -13.84
N GLN A 95 -8.46 -1.49 -14.18
CA GLN A 95 -7.26 -0.75 -14.50
C GLN A 95 -6.82 0.21 -13.38
N GLY A 96 -7.50 0.20 -12.22
CA GLY A 96 -7.14 1.08 -11.10
C GLY A 96 -7.76 2.48 -11.16
N LYS A 97 -8.74 2.74 -12.05
CA LYS A 97 -9.41 4.05 -12.16
C LYS A 97 -10.75 4.07 -11.46
N ALA A 98 -11.02 5.14 -10.71
CA ALA A 98 -12.29 5.32 -10.02
C ALA A 98 -13.43 5.71 -10.99
N LYS A 99 -14.37 4.79 -11.24
CA LYS A 99 -15.51 4.98 -12.16
C LYS A 99 -16.48 6.07 -11.72
N GLU A 100 -16.74 6.18 -10.42
CA GLU A 100 -17.68 7.17 -9.89
C GLU A 100 -17.07 8.58 -9.87
N ALA A 101 -15.75 8.70 -9.65
CA ALA A 101 -15.05 9.97 -9.82
C ALA A 101 -15.12 10.46 -11.26
N GLU A 102 -14.90 9.60 -12.26
CA GLU A 102 -14.98 10.00 -13.67
C GLU A 102 -16.39 10.45 -14.07
N LYS A 103 -17.44 9.82 -13.53
CA LYS A 103 -18.82 10.22 -13.79
C LYS A 103 -19.20 11.52 -13.07
N ALA A 104 -18.81 11.68 -11.81
CA ALA A 104 -19.02 12.91 -11.05
C ALA A 104 -18.24 14.07 -11.69
N GLU A 105 -17.00 13.84 -12.12
CA GLU A 105 -16.15 14.81 -12.81
C GLU A 105 -16.77 15.23 -14.13
N ASN A 106 -17.32 14.30 -14.93
CA ASN A 106 -18.01 14.63 -16.18
C ASN A 106 -19.34 15.41 -15.99
N GLU A 107 -20.15 15.05 -15.00
CA GLU A 107 -21.38 15.79 -14.64
C GLU A 107 -21.05 17.18 -14.08
N GLU A 108 -19.98 17.29 -13.30
CA GLU A 108 -19.46 18.53 -12.73
C GLU A 108 -18.85 19.44 -13.78
N GLU A 109 -18.09 18.90 -14.74
CA GLU A 109 -17.54 19.66 -15.86
C GLU A 109 -18.67 20.26 -16.71
N GLY A 110 -19.78 19.53 -16.86
CA GLY A 110 -21.01 20.02 -17.47
C GLY A 110 -21.66 21.19 -16.70
N TYR A 111 -21.69 21.11 -15.37
CA TYR A 111 -22.20 22.18 -14.51
C TYR A 111 -21.29 23.43 -14.53
N LEU A 112 -19.97 23.24 -14.43
CA LEU A 112 -18.96 24.31 -14.49
C LEU A 112 -18.98 25.05 -15.83
N LYS A 113 -19.16 24.33 -16.94
CA LYS A 113 -19.31 24.92 -18.29
C LYS A 113 -20.59 25.75 -18.45
N ALA A 114 -21.61 25.50 -17.62
CA ALA A 114 -22.87 26.24 -17.64
C ALA A 114 -22.85 27.51 -16.74
N LEU A 115 -21.81 27.69 -15.92
CA LEU A 115 -21.65 28.87 -15.06
C LEU A 115 -21.05 30.05 -15.83
N HIS A 116 -21.34 31.26 -15.34
CA HIS A 116 -20.72 32.49 -15.83
C HIS A 116 -19.23 32.49 -15.45
N GLU A 117 -18.35 33.01 -16.32
CA GLU A 117 -16.87 32.97 -16.16
C GLU A 117 -16.37 33.37 -14.76
N THR A 118 -16.93 34.42 -14.17
CA THR A 118 -16.60 34.91 -12.83
C THR A 118 -17.08 33.99 -11.70
N ALA A 119 -18.26 33.37 -11.86
CA ALA A 119 -18.77 32.39 -10.91
C ALA A 119 -18.01 31.08 -11.01
N ARG A 120 -17.57 30.70 -12.22
CA ARG A 120 -16.72 29.54 -12.46
C ARG A 120 -15.36 29.72 -11.81
N GLN A 121 -14.66 30.84 -12.04
CA GLN A 121 -13.37 31.12 -11.42
C GLN A 121 -13.44 31.18 -9.90
N GLU A 122 -14.50 31.78 -9.33
CA GLU A 122 -14.64 31.79 -7.87
C GLU A 122 -14.97 30.40 -7.32
N LEU A 123 -15.78 29.60 -8.01
CA LEU A 123 -16.05 28.22 -7.60
C LEU A 123 -14.81 27.34 -7.71
N GLU A 124 -14.05 27.45 -8.81
CA GLU A 124 -12.77 26.76 -9.00
C GLU A 124 -11.76 27.18 -7.93
N ARG A 125 -11.71 28.45 -7.54
CA ARG A 125 -10.85 28.93 -6.43
C ARG A 125 -11.30 28.39 -5.06
N LEU A 126 -12.61 28.34 -4.81
CA LEU A 126 -13.17 27.80 -3.56
C LEU A 126 -13.06 26.28 -3.47
N ARG A 127 -12.97 25.59 -4.62
CA ARG A 127 -12.85 24.13 -4.74
C ARG A 127 -11.45 23.65 -5.09
N ALA A 128 -10.51 24.55 -5.35
CA ALA A 128 -9.12 24.17 -5.57
C ALA A 128 -8.70 23.33 -4.38
N GLY A 129 -8.55 22.02 -4.61
CA GLY A 129 -8.06 21.10 -3.60
C GLY A 129 -6.70 21.60 -3.08
N PRO A 130 -6.26 21.13 -1.92
CA PRO A 130 -4.96 21.52 -1.41
C PRO A 130 -3.88 21.17 -2.44
N SER A 131 -2.88 22.05 -2.57
CA SER A 131 -1.63 21.63 -3.20
C SER A 131 -0.93 20.66 -2.26
N TRP A 132 -0.43 19.56 -2.82
CA TRP A 132 0.35 18.59 -2.07
C TRP A 132 1.84 18.84 -2.34
N SER A 133 2.60 19.03 -1.28
CA SER A 133 4.05 19.09 -1.34
C SER A 133 4.66 17.95 -0.52
N PRO A 134 5.81 17.39 -0.93
CA PRO A 134 6.49 16.37 -0.12
C PRO A 134 6.75 16.89 1.29
N PHE A 135 6.52 16.04 2.29
CA PHE A 135 6.84 16.37 3.67
C PHE A 135 8.33 16.68 3.84
N ASP A 136 8.67 17.66 4.68
CA ASP A 136 10.07 17.99 4.99
C ASP A 136 10.68 16.95 5.95
N GLY A 137 11.13 15.83 5.39
CA GLY A 137 11.79 14.74 6.10
C GLY A 137 11.94 13.47 5.25
N GLU A 138 12.51 12.42 5.83
CA GLU A 138 12.82 11.17 5.11
C GLU A 138 11.58 10.55 4.44
N LEU A 139 10.41 10.60 5.08
CA LEU A 139 9.17 10.09 4.49
C LEU A 139 8.70 10.88 3.26
N GLY A 140 9.08 12.16 3.14
CA GLY A 140 8.76 12.96 1.96
C GLY A 140 9.70 12.72 0.78
N GLU A 141 10.91 12.20 1.02
CA GLU A 141 11.73 11.61 -0.06
C GLU A 141 11.18 10.26 -0.51
N GLY A 142 10.52 9.57 0.42
CA GLY A 142 9.83 8.30 0.23
C GLY A 142 10.65 7.12 0.73
N VAL A 143 9.95 6.08 1.16
CA VAL A 143 10.53 4.87 1.73
C VAL A 143 10.34 3.73 0.77
N GLU A 144 11.46 3.18 0.29
CA GLU A 144 11.48 2.00 -0.57
C GLU A 144 11.71 0.71 0.24
N PHE A 145 10.91 -0.31 -0.03
CA PHE A 145 11.03 -1.62 0.57
C PHE A 145 12.13 -2.42 -0.10
N LYS A 146 12.77 -3.33 0.66
CA LYS A 146 13.76 -4.23 0.08
C LYS A 146 13.10 -5.20 -0.89
N ALA A 147 13.59 -5.23 -2.12
CA ALA A 147 13.17 -6.18 -3.13
C ALA A 147 13.25 -7.65 -2.61
N PRO A 148 12.28 -8.51 -2.98
CA PRO A 148 11.20 -8.28 -3.96
C PRO A 148 9.86 -7.79 -3.36
N VAL A 149 9.84 -7.33 -2.11
CA VAL A 149 8.60 -6.98 -1.39
C VAL A 149 7.97 -5.70 -1.94
N LYS A 150 6.64 -5.70 -2.05
CA LYS A 150 5.84 -4.56 -2.54
C LYS A 150 4.49 -4.46 -1.83
N ILE A 151 3.78 -3.37 -2.09
CA ILE A 151 2.36 -3.25 -1.75
C ILE A 151 1.59 -4.09 -2.78
N LEU A 152 1.07 -5.26 -2.39
CA LEU A 152 0.31 -6.12 -3.30
C LEU A 152 -1.06 -5.54 -3.60
N ALA A 153 -1.66 -4.92 -2.59
CA ALA A 153 -2.95 -4.28 -2.66
C ALA A 153 -3.16 -3.37 -1.44
N PHE A 154 -4.20 -2.56 -1.52
CA PHE A 154 -4.67 -1.76 -0.40
C PHE A 154 -6.19 -1.63 -0.41
N TRP A 155 -6.74 -1.20 0.70
CA TRP A 155 -8.13 -0.84 0.88
C TRP A 155 -8.19 0.34 1.84
N THR A 156 -9.09 1.28 1.61
CA THR A 156 -9.47 2.32 2.57
C THR A 156 -10.99 2.43 2.60
N ASP A 157 -11.54 3.12 3.59
CA ASP A 157 -12.98 3.42 3.68
C ASP A 157 -13.54 4.16 2.46
N ASP A 158 -12.70 4.80 1.65
CA ASP A 158 -13.06 5.39 0.36
C ASP A 158 -13.34 4.35 -0.73
N TYR A 159 -12.94 3.09 -0.57
CA TYR A 159 -13.07 2.07 -1.62
C TYR A 159 -14.05 0.96 -1.22
N GLU A 160 -14.91 0.53 -2.14
CA GLU A 160 -15.83 -0.58 -1.88
C GLU A 160 -15.11 -1.94 -1.72
N GLY A 161 -13.86 -2.04 -2.19
CA GLY A 161 -13.11 -3.28 -2.15
C GLY A 161 -11.62 -3.08 -2.36
N MET A 162 -10.90 -4.21 -2.29
CA MET A 162 -9.45 -4.26 -2.42
C MET A 162 -8.97 -3.74 -3.78
N VAL A 163 -8.09 -2.75 -3.74
CA VAL A 163 -7.44 -2.16 -4.91
C VAL A 163 -6.10 -2.86 -5.14
N LYS A 164 -5.99 -3.57 -6.28
CA LYS A 164 -4.78 -4.33 -6.67
C LYS A 164 -3.91 -3.63 -7.71
N ASN A 165 -4.40 -2.55 -8.31
CA ASN A 165 -3.67 -1.75 -9.30
C ASN A 165 -4.06 -0.28 -9.13
N GLY A 166 -3.11 0.62 -9.37
CA GLY A 166 -3.33 2.05 -9.33
C GLY A 166 -2.80 2.73 -8.07
N GLU A 167 -2.88 4.06 -8.09
CA GLU A 167 -2.44 4.93 -7.01
C GLU A 167 -3.48 4.97 -5.88
N GLY A 168 -3.00 5.10 -4.66
CA GLY A 168 -3.80 5.27 -3.46
C GLY A 168 -3.21 6.33 -2.54
N ALA A 169 -4.06 6.86 -1.68
CA ALA A 169 -3.66 7.76 -0.62
C ALA A 169 -4.39 7.41 0.67
N LEU A 170 -3.68 7.47 1.80
CA LEU A 170 -4.26 7.40 3.13
C LEU A 170 -4.13 8.77 3.80
N TYR A 171 -5.25 9.39 4.18
CA TYR A 171 -5.29 10.75 4.71
C TYR A 171 -5.24 10.79 6.25
N PHE A 172 -4.46 11.72 6.78
CA PHE A 172 -4.25 11.96 8.21
C PHE A 172 -4.66 13.38 8.58
N PHE A 173 -5.53 13.51 9.58
CA PHE A 173 -6.14 14.78 9.96
C PHE A 173 -5.57 15.31 11.29
N PRO A 174 -5.38 16.64 11.42
CA PRO A 174 -4.85 17.28 12.63
C PRO A 174 -5.59 17.00 13.93
N ARG A 175 -6.82 16.49 13.85
CA ARG A 175 -7.68 16.21 15.00
C ARG A 175 -7.45 14.82 15.62
N GLY A 176 -6.47 14.07 15.12
CA GLY A 176 -6.19 12.72 15.60
C GLY A 176 -7.10 11.67 14.97
N GLU A 177 -7.45 11.88 13.70
CA GLU A 177 -8.27 10.98 12.89
C GLU A 177 -7.48 10.59 11.63
N THR A 178 -7.68 9.37 11.16
CA THR A 178 -7.24 8.87 9.85
C THR A 178 -8.35 8.01 9.27
N GLN A 179 -8.19 7.52 8.05
CA GLN A 179 -9.14 6.59 7.44
C GLN A 179 -8.90 5.18 7.94
N ASP A 180 -9.96 4.37 7.91
CA ASP A 180 -9.78 2.92 8.01
C ASP A 180 -9.01 2.45 6.77
N ALA A 181 -8.01 1.58 6.98
CA ALA A 181 -7.21 1.08 5.87
C ALA A 181 -6.67 -0.33 6.12
N ILE A 182 -6.46 -1.09 5.06
CA ILE A 182 -5.73 -2.35 5.08
C ILE A 182 -4.72 -2.34 3.94
N PHE A 183 -3.46 -2.63 4.27
CA PHE A 183 -2.39 -2.86 3.31
C PHE A 183 -2.01 -4.33 3.31
N TRP A 184 -1.83 -4.90 2.12
CA TRP A 184 -1.28 -6.24 1.98
C TRP A 184 0.13 -6.14 1.40
N ILE A 185 1.13 -6.51 2.19
CA ILE A 185 2.55 -6.31 1.89
C ILE A 185 3.23 -7.67 1.74
N GLY A 186 3.95 -7.90 0.64
CA GLY A 186 4.65 -9.16 0.41
C GLY A 186 5.25 -9.26 -0.98
N GLU A 187 5.85 -10.40 -1.30
CA GLU A 187 6.25 -10.73 -2.67
C GLU A 187 5.06 -11.30 -3.46
N THR A 188 4.29 -12.17 -2.82
CA THR A 188 3.12 -12.88 -3.36
C THR A 188 1.95 -12.83 -2.38
N GLU A 189 0.76 -13.23 -2.82
CA GLU A 189 -0.41 -13.30 -1.92
C GLU A 189 -0.25 -14.38 -0.82
N GLU A 190 0.59 -15.40 -1.03
CA GLU A 190 0.77 -16.49 -0.06
C GLU A 190 1.62 -16.10 1.16
N ASP A 191 2.49 -15.10 1.01
CA ASP A 191 3.37 -14.55 2.06
C ASP A 191 2.95 -13.14 2.50
N ALA A 192 1.79 -12.68 2.05
CA ALA A 192 1.30 -11.35 2.33
C ALA A 192 1.02 -11.15 3.83
N ILE A 193 1.53 -10.04 4.36
CA ILE A 193 1.26 -9.55 5.71
C ILE A 193 0.26 -8.41 5.60
N SER A 194 -0.82 -8.50 6.38
CA SER A 194 -1.82 -7.44 6.46
C SER A 194 -1.45 -6.43 7.54
N VAL A 195 -1.43 -5.16 7.18
CA VAL A 195 -1.35 -4.02 8.11
C VAL A 195 -2.68 -3.29 8.09
N ARG A 196 -3.46 -3.44 9.16
CA ARG A 196 -4.74 -2.76 9.35
C ARG A 196 -4.54 -1.48 10.17
N VAL A 197 -5.21 -0.43 9.76
CA VAL A 197 -5.33 0.85 10.47
C VAL A 197 -6.80 1.02 10.82
N ASP A 198 -7.08 1.23 12.10
CA ASP A 198 -8.38 1.71 12.57
C ASP A 198 -8.31 3.25 12.65
N GLY A 199 -9.23 3.92 11.96
CA GLY A 199 -9.23 5.36 11.68
C GLY A 199 -9.29 6.25 12.93
N LEU A 200 -9.87 5.74 14.01
CA LEU A 200 -9.89 6.43 15.29
C LEU A 200 -8.56 6.21 16.04
N ALA A 201 -7.80 7.29 16.22
CA ALA A 201 -6.49 7.30 16.87
C ALA A 201 -5.39 6.49 16.15
N ALA A 202 -5.57 6.18 14.87
CA ALA A 202 -4.62 5.43 14.03
C ALA A 202 -4.09 4.16 14.71
N ARG A 203 -4.99 3.33 15.25
CA ARG A 203 -4.56 2.08 15.88
C ARG A 203 -4.11 1.12 14.79
N ILE A 204 -2.86 0.67 14.88
CA ILE A 204 -2.26 -0.22 13.89
C ILE A 204 -2.26 -1.66 14.40
N GLN A 205 -2.71 -2.59 13.56
CA GLN A 205 -2.66 -4.03 13.80
C GLN A 205 -1.95 -4.73 12.64
N THR A 206 -0.87 -5.45 12.92
CA THR A 206 -0.17 -6.27 11.92
C THR A 206 -0.56 -7.73 12.11
N ARG A 207 -1.04 -8.39 11.06
CA ARG A 207 -1.33 -9.83 11.07
C ARG A 207 -0.61 -10.56 9.93
N PHE A 208 -0.18 -11.78 10.21
CA PHE A 208 0.52 -12.66 9.27
C PHE A 208 -0.45 -13.52 8.44
N GLU A 209 -1.60 -12.95 8.12
CA GLU A 209 -2.67 -13.58 7.35
C GLU A 209 -3.34 -12.50 6.49
N LEU A 210 -3.88 -12.89 5.35
CA LEU A 210 -4.73 -12.03 4.51
C LEU A 210 -6.03 -11.74 5.28
N ILE A 211 -6.15 -10.53 5.79
CA ILE A 211 -7.40 -10.01 6.37
C ILE A 211 -8.24 -9.44 5.23
N LYS A 212 -9.56 -9.63 5.23
CA LYS A 212 -10.48 -8.91 4.33
C LYS A 212 -11.09 -7.69 5.02
N PRO A 213 -11.56 -6.68 4.27
CA PRO A 213 -12.23 -5.52 4.86
C PRO A 213 -13.39 -5.89 5.82
N GLU A 214 -14.12 -6.96 5.51
CA GLU A 214 -15.21 -7.48 6.34
C GLU A 214 -14.79 -8.25 7.60
N ASP A 215 -13.51 -8.56 7.78
CA ASP A 215 -13.01 -9.32 8.93
C ASP A 215 -12.82 -8.39 10.16
N PRO A 216 -13.13 -8.87 11.38
CA PRO A 216 -13.01 -8.08 12.62
C PRO A 216 -11.58 -7.92 13.18
#